data_AF-A0A821K7P8-F1
#
_entry.id   AF-A0A821K7P8-F1
#
_cell.length_a   1.000
_cell.length_b   1.000
_cell.length_c   1.000
_cell.angle_alpha   90.00
_cell.angle_beta   90.00
_cell.angle_gamma   90.00
#
_symmetry.space_group_name_H-M   'P 1'
#
loop_
_entity.id
_entity.type
_entity.pdbx_description
1 polymer ?
#
loop_
_entity_poly.entity_id
_entity_poly.type
_entity_poly.pdbx_seq_one_letter_code
_entity_poly.pdbx_strand_id
1 'polypeptide(L)'
;TTTVTSTTTTVAIKQAYYCGNISSFTLWQLFPNDGIYMNIDTTNCSFTSTPVYFTSMAGDTVHWELVSYNAIYVPTKNSFTIYVRALNGWNSTDMFTNSQLYRWNVNWFGITR
;
A
#
# COMPACT_ATOMS: atom_id res chain seq x y z
N THR A 1 -33.18 37.44 -16.05
CA THR A 1 -31.82 36.86 -16.15
C THR A 1 -31.26 36.77 -14.76
N THR A 2 -31.21 35.58 -14.18
CA THR A 2 -30.78 35.39 -12.78
C THR A 2 -29.32 34.95 -12.78
N THR A 3 -28.44 35.81 -12.29
CA THR A 3 -27.01 35.55 -12.23
C THR A 3 -26.72 34.65 -11.02
N VAL A 4 -26.29 33.41 -11.28
CA VAL A 4 -25.81 32.50 -10.23
C VAL A 4 -24.33 32.78 -10.02
N THR A 5 -23.97 33.33 -8.86
CA THR A 5 -22.58 33.51 -8.45
C THR A 5 -22.10 32.22 -7.79
N SER A 6 -21.25 31.46 -8.49
CA SER A 6 -20.57 30.28 -7.95
C SER A 6 -19.40 30.72 -7.07
N THR A 7 -19.48 30.44 -5.76
CA THR A 7 -18.37 30.64 -4.84
C THR A 7 -17.41 29.46 -4.95
N THR A 8 -16.22 29.70 -5.52
CA THR A 8 -15.15 28.70 -5.58
C THR A 8 -14.45 28.65 -4.22
N THR A 9 -14.80 27.68 -3.39
CA THR A 9 -14.08 27.43 -2.13
C THR A 9 -12.73 26.78 -2.46
N THR A 10 -11.63 27.54 -2.39
CA THR A 10 -10.28 26.98 -2.46
C THR A 10 -9.96 26.26 -1.15
N VAL A 11 -10.23 24.96 -1.10
CA VAL A 11 -9.73 24.11 -0.01
C VAL A 11 -8.21 24.06 -0.14
N ALA A 12 -7.49 24.75 0.75
CA ALA A 12 -6.05 24.59 0.88
C ALA A 12 -5.77 23.13 1.29
N ILE A 13 -5.32 22.32 0.34
CA ILE A 13 -4.93 20.94 0.60
C ILE A 13 -3.73 20.99 1.55
N LYS A 14 -3.94 20.53 2.79
CA LYS A 14 -2.88 20.42 3.79
C LYS A 14 -1.82 19.47 3.20
N GLN A 15 -0.68 20.01 2.79
CA GLN A 15 0.46 19.22 2.33
C GLN A 15 0.87 18.27 3.45
N ALA A 16 0.70 16.97 3.23
CA ALA A 16 1.11 15.98 4.22
C ALA A 16 2.62 15.75 4.07
N TYR A 17 3.41 16.31 4.97
CA TYR A 17 4.84 15.97 5.08
C TYR A 17 5.06 14.51 5.46
N TYR A 18 4.08 13.91 6.13
CA TYR A 18 4.03 12.50 6.44
C TYR A 18 2.59 11.99 6.39
N CYS A 19 2.42 10.72 6.08
CA CYS A 19 1.14 10.04 6.08
C CYS A 19 1.37 8.54 6.22
N GLY A 20 0.43 7.82 6.80
CA GLY A 20 0.53 6.38 6.94
C GLY A 20 -0.85 5.76 7.09
N ASN A 21 -0.96 4.50 6.70
CA ASN A 21 -2.18 3.73 6.84
C ASN A 21 -1.86 2.23 6.87
N ILE A 22 -2.90 1.41 6.98
CA ILE A 22 -2.85 -0.03 6.85
C ILE A 22 -3.59 -0.40 5.56
N SER A 23 -2.93 -1.15 4.68
CA SER A 23 -3.58 -1.68 3.48
C SER A 23 -4.59 -2.76 3.83
N SER A 24 -5.57 -3.00 2.96
CA SER A 24 -6.47 -4.15 3.12
C SER A 24 -5.82 -5.42 2.55
N PHE A 25 -5.88 -6.52 3.29
CA PHE A 25 -5.46 -7.85 2.86
C PHE A 25 -6.18 -8.32 1.59
N THR A 26 -7.36 -7.76 1.27
CA THR A 26 -8.09 -8.08 0.05
C THR A 26 -7.44 -7.53 -1.22
N LEU A 27 -6.39 -6.70 -1.10
CA LEU A 27 -5.69 -6.09 -2.24
C LEU A 27 -4.55 -6.95 -2.79
N TRP A 28 -4.25 -8.09 -2.17
CA TRP A 28 -3.25 -9.01 -2.70
C TRP A 28 -3.65 -9.51 -4.09
N GLN A 29 -2.66 -9.74 -4.92
CA GLN A 29 -2.81 -10.31 -6.26
C GLN A 29 -1.75 -11.39 -6.48
N LEU A 30 -2.08 -12.37 -7.30
CA LEU A 30 -1.15 -13.43 -7.66
C LEU A 30 0.03 -12.86 -8.45
N PHE A 31 1.25 -13.23 -8.05
CA PHE A 31 2.45 -13.08 -8.85
C PHE A 31 2.91 -14.48 -9.28
N PRO A 32 2.50 -14.95 -10.48
CA PRO A 32 2.68 -16.34 -10.87
C PRO A 32 4.13 -16.80 -10.74
N ASN A 33 4.31 -18.03 -10.23
CA ASN A 33 5.59 -18.72 -10.02
C ASN A 33 6.48 -18.19 -8.88
N ASP A 34 6.17 -17.04 -8.28
CA ASP A 34 7.08 -16.38 -7.33
C ASP A 34 6.42 -15.97 -6.01
N GLY A 35 5.14 -15.59 -6.00
CA GLY A 35 4.44 -15.22 -4.77
C GLY A 35 3.18 -14.39 -4.99
N ILE A 36 3.03 -13.32 -4.21
CA ILE A 36 1.92 -12.36 -4.33
C ILE A 36 2.44 -10.93 -4.26
N TYR A 37 1.67 -10.00 -4.78
CA TYR A 37 2.01 -8.58 -4.78
C TYR A 37 0.82 -7.70 -4.44
N MET A 38 1.09 -6.49 -3.97
CA MET A 38 0.07 -5.51 -3.64
C MET A 38 0.52 -4.14 -4.12
N ASN A 39 -0.35 -3.45 -4.85
CA ASN A 39 -0.20 -2.02 -5.10
C ASN A 39 -0.94 -1.25 -4.00
N ILE A 40 -0.22 -0.36 -3.32
CA ILE A 40 -0.76 0.46 -2.23
C ILE A 40 -0.98 1.86 -2.77
N ASP A 41 -2.25 2.30 -2.77
CA ASP A 41 -2.67 3.64 -3.13
C ASP A 41 -2.47 4.60 -1.94
N THR A 42 -1.80 5.72 -2.20
CA THR A 42 -1.48 6.79 -1.24
C THR A 42 -2.04 8.14 -1.69
N THR A 43 -2.93 8.17 -2.67
CA THR A 43 -3.57 9.40 -3.20
C THR A 43 -4.25 10.22 -2.11
N ASN A 44 -4.85 9.55 -1.11
CA ASN A 44 -5.49 10.19 0.05
C ASN A 44 -4.53 11.06 0.88
N CYS A 45 -3.22 10.83 0.80
CA CYS A 45 -2.20 11.62 1.51
C CYS A 45 -1.82 12.91 0.80
N SER A 46 -2.21 13.10 -0.47
CA SER A 46 -1.91 14.33 -1.22
C SER A 46 -0.43 14.73 -1.24
N PHE A 47 0.49 13.76 -1.32
CA PHE A 47 1.92 14.02 -1.43
C PHE A 47 2.24 14.81 -2.71
N THR A 48 3.14 15.78 -2.62
CA THR A 48 3.56 16.60 -3.77
C THR A 48 4.78 16.06 -4.49
N SER A 49 5.57 15.22 -3.82
CA SER A 49 6.74 14.50 -4.33
C SER A 49 6.68 13.04 -3.91
N THR A 50 7.48 12.18 -4.53
CA THR A 50 7.56 10.76 -4.11
C THR A 50 8.12 10.66 -2.69
N PRO A 51 7.35 10.13 -1.71
CA PRO A 51 7.83 9.94 -0.34
C PRO A 51 8.89 8.86 -0.24
N VAL A 52 9.67 8.92 0.84
CA VAL A 52 10.37 7.75 1.35
C VAL A 52 9.35 6.92 2.12
N TYR A 53 9.07 5.72 1.63
CA TYR A 53 8.14 4.79 2.27
C TYR A 53 8.87 3.81 3.20
N PHE A 54 8.18 3.42 4.26
CA PHE A 54 8.54 2.37 5.19
C PHE A 54 7.34 1.44 5.30
N THR A 55 7.59 0.13 5.34
CA THR A 55 6.52 -0.86 5.48
C THR A 55 6.83 -1.88 6.56
N SER A 56 5.77 -2.44 7.14
CA SER A 56 5.84 -3.64 7.97
C SER A 56 4.65 -4.54 7.64
N MET A 57 4.81 -5.84 7.88
CA MET A 57 3.78 -6.82 7.63
C MET A 57 2.98 -7.07 8.92
N ALA A 58 1.66 -7.07 8.83
CA ALA A 58 0.75 -7.41 9.91
C ALA A 58 -0.23 -8.50 9.45
N GLY A 59 -0.82 -9.22 10.40
CA GLY A 59 -1.83 -10.24 10.16
C GLY A 59 -2.02 -11.10 11.39
N ASP A 60 -2.94 -12.05 11.33
CA ASP A 60 -3.30 -12.88 12.47
C ASP A 60 -2.19 -13.87 12.84
N THR A 61 -1.53 -14.44 11.81
CA THR A 61 -0.50 -15.46 11.99
C THR A 61 0.32 -15.63 10.70
N VAL A 62 1.40 -16.40 10.79
CA VAL A 62 2.31 -16.87 9.73
C VAL A 62 2.96 -15.80 8.83
N HIS A 63 2.72 -14.52 9.10
CA HIS A 63 3.37 -13.42 8.37
C HIS A 63 4.90 -13.36 8.62
N TRP A 64 5.42 -14.01 9.65
CA TRP A 64 6.87 -14.15 9.89
C TRP A 64 7.60 -15.02 8.85
N GLU A 65 6.88 -15.83 8.07
CA GLU A 65 7.47 -16.64 6.99
C GLU A 65 7.65 -15.86 5.69
N LEU A 66 7.09 -14.65 5.62
CA LEU A 66 7.17 -13.79 4.45
C LEU A 66 8.50 -13.05 4.40
N VAL A 67 9.03 -12.91 3.19
CA VAL A 67 10.18 -12.05 2.90
C VAL A 67 9.83 -11.04 1.82
N SER A 68 10.67 -10.02 1.69
CA SER A 68 10.52 -8.92 0.72
C SER A 68 9.34 -7.97 0.96
N TYR A 69 8.59 -8.12 2.06
CA TYR A 69 7.49 -7.20 2.42
C TYR A 69 7.93 -5.75 2.67
N ASN A 70 9.24 -5.53 2.87
CA ASN A 70 9.89 -4.22 2.97
C ASN A 70 10.58 -3.75 1.68
N ALA A 71 10.51 -4.52 0.60
CA ALA A 71 11.03 -4.12 -0.70
C ALA A 71 9.96 -3.29 -1.43
N ILE A 72 10.20 -1.98 -1.53
CA ILE A 72 9.30 -1.02 -2.16
C ILE A 72 9.71 -0.83 -3.62
N TYR A 73 8.78 -1.13 -4.54
CA TYR A 73 8.96 -1.03 -5.99
C TYR A 73 8.14 0.11 -6.56
N VAL A 74 8.69 0.73 -7.63
CA VAL A 74 8.05 1.80 -8.42
C VAL A 74 7.34 2.89 -7.59
N PRO A 75 7.98 3.45 -6.54
CA PRO A 75 7.31 4.43 -5.69
C PRO A 75 7.01 5.73 -6.46
N THR A 76 5.80 6.23 -6.28
CA THR A 76 5.33 7.53 -6.76
C THR A 76 4.71 8.31 -5.59
N LYS A 77 4.30 9.55 -5.84
CA LYS A 77 3.51 10.33 -4.87
C LYS A 77 2.11 9.75 -4.60
N ASN A 78 1.64 8.86 -5.47
CA ASN A 78 0.28 8.33 -5.44
C ASN A 78 0.21 6.85 -5.09
N SER A 79 1.30 6.10 -5.22
CA SER A 79 1.31 4.68 -4.93
C SER A 79 2.71 4.10 -4.85
N PHE A 80 2.81 2.86 -4.39
CA PHE A 80 3.97 2.00 -4.53
C PHE A 80 3.53 0.54 -4.58
N THR A 81 4.41 -0.35 -5.02
CA THR A 81 4.12 -1.79 -5.08
C THR A 81 5.06 -2.56 -4.15
N ILE A 82 4.55 -3.58 -3.50
CA ILE A 82 5.35 -4.58 -2.78
C ILE A 82 5.13 -5.96 -3.36
N TYR A 83 6.15 -6.80 -3.30
CA TYR A 83 6.10 -8.21 -3.66
C TYR A 83 6.54 -9.02 -2.45
N VAL A 84 5.80 -10.07 -2.13
CA VAL A 84 6.15 -10.98 -1.05
C VAL A 84 6.21 -12.41 -1.57
N ARG A 85 7.15 -13.16 -1.02
CA ARG A 85 7.29 -14.60 -1.20
C ARG A 85 7.48 -15.27 0.15
N ALA A 86 7.23 -16.57 0.22
CA ALA A 86 7.42 -17.34 1.44
C ALA A 86 8.80 -18.03 1.47
N LEU A 87 9.43 -18.08 2.65
CA LEU A 87 10.70 -18.79 2.84
C LEU A 87 10.57 -20.32 2.73
N ASN A 88 9.40 -20.84 3.08
CA ASN A 88 9.10 -22.27 3.12
C ASN A 88 8.66 -22.85 1.76
N GLY A 89 8.75 -22.07 0.67
CA GLY A 89 8.49 -22.54 -0.68
C GLY A 89 7.02 -22.65 -1.08
N TRP A 90 6.11 -21.97 -0.38
CA TRP A 90 4.72 -21.85 -0.85
C TRP A 90 4.64 -21.28 -2.26
N ASN A 91 3.80 -21.89 -3.09
CA ASN A 91 3.50 -21.35 -4.40
C ASN A 91 2.59 -20.10 -4.28
N SER A 92 2.44 -19.37 -5.39
CA SER A 92 1.63 -18.14 -5.43
C SER A 92 0.18 -18.34 -4.99
N THR A 93 -0.43 -19.50 -5.28
CA THR A 93 -1.83 -19.80 -4.93
C THR A 93 -2.00 -20.05 -3.42
N ASP A 94 -1.08 -20.79 -2.81
CA ASP A 94 -1.06 -21.03 -1.36
C ASP A 94 -0.85 -19.70 -0.64
N MET A 95 0.09 -18.89 -1.11
CA MET A 95 0.34 -17.55 -0.57
C MET A 95 -0.89 -16.66 -0.66
N PHE A 96 -1.56 -16.62 -1.82
CA PHE A 96 -2.78 -15.84 -1.99
C PHE A 96 -3.87 -16.31 -1.03
N THR A 97 -4.11 -17.62 -0.96
CA THR A 97 -5.10 -18.21 -0.06
C THR A 97 -4.81 -17.87 1.41
N ASN A 98 -3.56 -18.06 1.84
CA ASN A 98 -3.11 -17.75 3.20
C ASN A 98 -3.21 -16.25 3.51
N SER A 99 -2.94 -15.37 2.54
CA SER A 99 -3.06 -13.93 2.72
C SER A 99 -4.48 -13.48 3.05
N GLN A 100 -5.48 -14.18 2.50
CA GLN A 100 -6.90 -13.93 2.78
C GLN A 100 -7.31 -14.55 4.12
N LEU A 101 -6.88 -15.79 4.39
CA LEU A 101 -7.20 -16.50 5.64
C LEU A 101 -6.60 -15.83 6.89
N TYR A 102 -5.36 -15.39 6.81
CA TYR A 102 -4.62 -14.81 7.93
C TYR A 102 -4.61 -13.27 7.91
N ARG A 103 -5.40 -12.68 7.00
CA ARG A 103 -5.60 -11.23 6.89
C ARG A 103 -4.28 -10.46 6.87
N TRP A 104 -3.39 -10.84 5.95
CA TRP A 104 -2.08 -10.17 5.83
C TRP A 104 -2.24 -8.75 5.29
N ASN A 105 -2.05 -7.75 6.14
CA ASN A 105 -2.16 -6.33 5.85
C ASN A 105 -0.80 -5.65 5.92
N VAL A 106 -0.55 -4.65 5.07
CA VAL A 106 0.71 -3.91 5.05
C VAL A 106 0.51 -2.61 5.81
N ASN A 107 1.18 -2.45 6.95
CA ASN A 107 1.29 -1.14 7.56
C ASN A 107 2.34 -0.35 6.79
N TRP A 108 2.04 0.89 6.45
CA TRP A 108 2.97 1.74 5.73
C TRP A 108 2.98 3.17 6.25
N PHE A 109 4.11 3.82 6.07
CA PHE A 109 4.34 5.21 6.41
C PHE A 109 5.21 5.85 5.33
N GLY A 110 4.78 7.00 4.81
CA GLY A 110 5.52 7.80 3.85
C GLY A 110 5.88 9.16 4.43
N ILE A 111 7.10 9.62 4.16
CA ILE A 111 7.57 10.97 4.53
C ILE A 111 8.20 11.68 3.33
N THR A 112 7.83 12.94 3.13
CA THR A 112 8.41 13.83 2.11
C THR A 112 9.24 14.93 2.76
N ARG A 113 10.27 15.40 2.06
CA ARG A 113 11.03 16.59 2.44
C ARG A 113 10.31 17.87 2.06
#